data_AF-A0A022WFW6-F1
#
_entry.id   AF-A0A022WFW6-F1
#
_cell.length_a   1.000
_cell.length_b   1.000
_cell.length_c   1.000
_cell.angle_alpha   90.00
_cell.angle_beta   90.00
_cell.angle_gamma   90.00
#
_symmetry.space_group_name_H-M   'P 1'
#
loop_
_entity.id
_entity.type
_entity.pdbx_description
1 polymer ?
#
loop_
_entity_poly.entity_id
_entity_poly.type
_entity_poly.pdbx_seq_one_letter_code
_entity_poly.pdbx_strand_id
1 'polypeptide(L)'
;MHNIILILRGIQALLAVVTLGLIAYFVNWVRERIVFGSLDSANFLLFDSIWTLFIALPFIVFSPKFFPALAHQYALLGVEAATVLFWFSAFISLAVDTSNIGECTVCSVVKAAIAFGAFEWWVIFR
;
A
#
# COMPACT_ATOMS: atom_id res chain seq x y z
N MET A 1 -23.29 -1.97 12.65
CA MET A 1 -22.10 -1.11 12.41
C MET A 1 -20.79 -1.90 12.42
N HIS A 2 -20.62 -2.93 13.26
CA HIS A 2 -19.38 -3.74 13.31
C HIS A 2 -19.03 -4.48 11.99
N ASN A 3 -20.02 -5.00 11.25
CA ASN A 3 -19.77 -5.75 10.00
C ASN A 3 -19.20 -4.90 8.86
N ILE A 4 -19.55 -3.61 8.79
CA ILE A 4 -19.10 -2.74 7.68
C ILE A 4 -17.60 -2.44 7.80
N ILE A 5 -17.13 -2.21 9.03
CA ILE A 5 -15.72 -1.92 9.31
C ILE A 5 -14.86 -3.15 9.00
N LEU A 6 -15.30 -4.36 9.37
CA LEU A 6 -14.59 -5.59 9.04
C LEU A 6 -14.50 -5.84 7.53
N ILE A 7 -15.56 -5.53 6.78
CA ILE A 7 -15.55 -5.64 5.31
C ILE A 7 -14.55 -4.65 4.70
N LEU A 8 -14.53 -3.39 5.16
CA LEU A 8 -13.57 -2.38 4.69
C LEU A 8 -12.13 -2.81 4.95
N ARG A 9 -11.82 -3.35 6.14
CA ARG A 9 -10.50 -3.91 6.44
C ARG A 9 -10.14 -5.12 5.58
N GLY A 10 -11.14 -5.94 5.24
CA GLY A 10 -10.96 -7.05 4.30
C GLY A 10 -10.62 -6.57 2.88
N ILE A 11 -11.30 -5.52 2.40
CA ILE A 11 -11.00 -4.89 1.11
C ILE A 11 -9.60 -4.28 1.13
N GLN A 12 -9.24 -3.58 2.21
CA GLN A 12 -7.91 -3.02 2.43
C GLN A 12 -6.83 -4.11 2.32
N ALA A 13 -7.02 -5.24 3.02
CA ALA A 13 -6.10 -6.37 2.95
C ALA A 13 -5.95 -6.91 1.51
N LEU A 14 -7.07 -7.07 0.78
CA LEU A 14 -7.04 -7.60 -0.58
C LEU A 14 -6.31 -6.67 -1.56
N LEU A 15 -6.60 -5.37 -1.49
CA LEU A 15 -5.96 -4.35 -2.33
C LEU A 15 -4.46 -4.23 -2.01
N ALA A 16 -4.06 -4.30 -0.74
CA ALA A 16 -2.66 -4.35 -0.35
C ALA A 16 -1.94 -5.59 -0.91
N VAL A 17 -2.56 -6.79 -0.89
CA VAL A 17 -1.99 -8.02 -1.49
C VAL A 17 -1.83 -7.87 -3.00
N VAL A 18 -2.85 -7.39 -3.69
CA VAL A 18 -2.82 -7.20 -5.15
C VAL A 18 -1.72 -6.21 -5.52
N THR A 19 -1.65 -5.07 -4.83
CA THR A 19 -0.63 -4.04 -5.09
C THR A 19 0.77 -4.57 -4.80
N LEU A 20 0.95 -5.32 -3.70
CA LEU A 20 2.22 -5.98 -3.37
C LEU A 20 2.69 -6.90 -4.49
N GLY A 21 1.79 -7.72 -5.06
CA GLY A 21 2.13 -8.63 -6.15
C GLY A 21 2.56 -7.89 -7.42
N LEU A 22 1.82 -6.85 -7.81
CA LEU A 22 2.11 -6.04 -9.00
C LEU A 22 3.44 -5.30 -8.85
N ILE A 23 3.66 -4.66 -7.70
CA ILE A 23 4.87 -3.85 -7.48
C ILE A 23 6.11 -4.73 -7.26
N ALA A 24 5.98 -5.89 -6.62
CA ALA A 24 7.07 -6.85 -6.47
C ALA A 24 7.53 -7.39 -7.83
N TYR A 25 6.58 -7.68 -8.74
CA TYR A 25 6.92 -8.05 -10.11
C TYR A 25 7.67 -6.93 -10.83
N PHE A 26 7.19 -5.68 -10.72
CA PHE A 26 7.86 -4.54 -11.34
C PHE A 26 9.27 -4.32 -10.78
N VAL A 27 9.45 -4.34 -9.46
CA VAL A 27 10.76 -4.20 -8.82
C VAL A 27 11.71 -5.31 -9.24
N ASN A 28 11.24 -6.56 -9.34
CA ASN A 28 12.07 -7.66 -9.85
C ASN A 28 12.50 -7.43 -11.30
N TRP A 29 11.57 -7.01 -12.16
CA TRP A 29 11.86 -6.71 -13.56
C TRP A 29 12.88 -5.57 -13.72
N VAL A 30 12.74 -4.50 -12.92
CA VAL A 30 13.69 -3.38 -12.92
C VAL A 30 15.07 -3.84 -12.46
N ARG A 31 15.14 -4.65 -11.38
CA ARG A 31 16.40 -5.18 -10.85
C ARG A 31 17.18 -6.02 -11.87
N GLU A 32 16.48 -6.79 -12.71
CA GLU A 32 17.11 -7.62 -13.75
C GLU A 32 17.63 -6.82 -14.95
N ARG A 33 17.15 -5.59 -15.13
CA ARG A 33 17.46 -4.74 -16.29
C ARG A 33 18.38 -3.57 -15.97
N ILE A 34 18.43 -3.14 -14.72
CA ILE A 34 19.24 -2.00 -14.28
C ILE A 34 20.32 -2.50 -13.32
N VAL A 35 21.58 -2.41 -13.74
CA VAL A 35 22.77 -2.97 -13.05
C VAL A 35 22.96 -2.40 -11.62
N PHE A 36 22.42 -1.20 -11.33
CA PHE A 36 22.56 -0.52 -10.04
C PHE A 36 21.29 0.23 -9.58
N GLY A 37 20.12 -0.13 -10.09
CA GLY A 37 18.92 0.67 -9.86
C GLY A 37 17.70 -0.14 -9.45
N SER A 38 17.08 0.29 -8.35
CA SER A 38 15.66 0.11 -8.09
C SER A 38 15.02 1.49 -8.09
N LEU A 39 13.78 1.60 -8.56
CA LEU A 39 13.07 2.87 -8.52
C LEU A 39 12.61 3.12 -7.08
N ASP A 40 13.10 4.18 -6.44
CA ASP A 40 12.80 4.47 -5.03
C ASP A 40 11.29 4.59 -4.78
N SER A 41 10.57 5.20 -5.71
CA SER A 41 9.10 5.29 -5.67
C SER A 41 8.40 3.92 -5.74
N ALA A 42 8.95 2.96 -6.50
CA ALA A 42 8.42 1.60 -6.54
C ALA A 42 8.70 0.83 -5.25
N ASN A 43 9.90 1.01 -4.68
CA ASN A 43 10.24 0.43 -3.39
C ASN A 43 9.38 1.01 -2.26
N PHE A 44 9.02 2.29 -2.34
CA PHE A 44 8.18 2.92 -1.36
C PHE A 44 6.74 2.39 -1.40
N LEU A 45 6.15 2.20 -2.60
CA LEU A 45 4.84 1.53 -2.72
C LEU A 45 4.89 0.05 -2.28
N LEU A 46 6.02 -0.63 -2.49
CA LEU A 46 6.25 -1.98 -1.98
C LEU A 46 6.31 -1.99 -0.44
N PHE A 47 7.06 -1.07 0.16
CA PHE A 47 7.11 -0.88 1.60
C PHE A 47 5.71 -0.63 2.17
N ASP A 48 4.93 0.25 1.55
CA ASP A 48 3.61 0.63 2.04
C ASP A 48 2.60 -0.53 1.99
N SER A 49 2.68 -1.35 0.93
CA SER A 49 1.91 -2.60 0.84
C SER A 49 2.26 -3.58 1.96
N ILE A 50 3.54 -3.74 2.30
CA ILE A 50 4.01 -4.59 3.42
C ILE A 50 3.61 -3.99 4.77
N TRP A 51 3.82 -2.69 4.96
CA TRP A 51 3.43 -1.95 6.15
C TRP A 51 1.95 -2.15 6.45
N THR A 52 1.10 -1.98 5.45
CA THR A 52 -0.35 -2.10 5.60
C THR A 52 -0.76 -3.51 5.97
N LEU A 53 -0.19 -4.52 5.29
CA LEU A 53 -0.56 -5.92 5.47
C LEU A 53 -0.07 -6.53 6.79
N PHE A 54 1.16 -6.23 7.19
CA PHE A 54 1.81 -6.89 8.32
C PHE A 54 1.86 -6.04 9.59
N ILE A 55 1.73 -4.72 9.48
CA ILE A 55 1.83 -3.81 10.63
C ILE A 55 0.50 -3.12 10.89
N ALA A 56 -0.01 -2.32 9.95
CA ALA A 56 -1.18 -1.47 10.19
C ALA A 56 -2.46 -2.29 10.45
N LEU A 57 -2.79 -3.24 9.57
CA LEU A 57 -4.00 -4.07 9.71
C LEU A 57 -3.97 -4.95 10.97
N PRO A 58 -2.90 -5.73 11.23
CA PRO A 58 -2.82 -6.52 12.46
C PRO A 58 -2.87 -5.64 13.71
N PHE A 59 -2.20 -4.48 13.70
CA PHE A 59 -2.24 -3.56 14.84
C PHE A 59 -3.68 -3.10 15.10
N ILE A 60 -4.42 -2.63 14.10
CA ILE A 60 -5.78 -2.11 14.28
C ILE A 60 -6.76 -3.21 14.70
N VAL A 61 -6.66 -4.42 14.14
CA VAL A 61 -7.59 -5.53 14.41
C VAL A 61 -7.30 -6.22 15.75
N PHE A 62 -6.02 -6.46 16.06
CA PHE A 62 -5.64 -7.24 17.25
C PHE A 62 -5.40 -6.40 18.49
N SER A 63 -4.95 -5.13 18.35
CA SER A 63 -4.68 -4.23 19.49
C SER A 63 -5.84 -4.14 20.49
N PRO A 64 -7.11 -3.90 20.08
CA PRO A 64 -8.22 -3.78 21.02
C PRO A 64 -8.52 -5.07 21.78
N LYS A 65 -8.15 -6.22 21.20
CA LYS A 65 -8.51 -7.56 21.71
C LYS A 65 -7.43 -8.18 22.59
N PHE A 66 -6.16 -7.95 22.26
CA PHE A 66 -5.02 -8.60 22.92
C PHE A 66 -4.20 -7.62 23.78
N PHE A 67 -4.17 -6.33 23.43
CA PHE A 67 -3.34 -5.35 24.11
C PHE A 67 -4.10 -4.03 24.37
N PRO A 68 -5.14 -4.04 25.23
CA PRO A 68 -5.95 -2.87 25.50
C PRO A 68 -5.16 -1.69 26.09
N ALA A 69 -4.00 -1.93 26.70
CA ALA A 69 -3.09 -0.90 27.20
C ALA A 69 -2.33 -0.15 26.07
N LEU A 70 -2.11 -0.79 24.92
CA LEU A 70 -1.51 -0.20 23.72
C LEU A 70 -2.58 0.33 22.75
N ALA A 71 -3.83 -0.10 22.92
CA ALA A 71 -5.00 0.34 22.16
C ALA A 71 -5.50 1.73 22.56
N HIS A 72 -4.59 2.69 22.77
CA HIS A 72 -5.00 4.08 22.91
C HIS A 72 -5.58 4.58 21.59
N GLN A 73 -6.72 5.27 21.66
CA GLN A 73 -7.40 5.89 20.50
C GLN A 73 -6.44 6.70 19.62
N TYR A 74 -5.47 7.39 20.22
CA TYR A 74 -4.46 8.17 19.52
C TYR A 74 -3.42 7.32 18.77
N ALA A 75 -3.07 6.14 19.29
CA ALA A 75 -2.15 5.23 18.63
C ALA A 75 -2.80 4.57 17.40
N LEU A 76 -4.07 4.15 17.53
CA LEU A 76 -4.85 3.64 16.39
C LEU A 76 -5.00 4.71 15.30
N LEU A 77 -5.40 5.92 15.70
CA LEU A 77 -5.54 7.05 14.78
C LEU A 77 -4.20 7.42 14.13
N GLY A 78 -3.11 7.38 14.88
CA GLY A 78 -1.77 7.66 14.36
C GLY A 78 -1.32 6.67 13.29
N VAL A 79 -1.54 5.37 13.51
CA VAL A 79 -1.21 4.33 12.52
C VAL A 79 -2.06 4.47 11.28
N GLU A 80 -3.36 4.73 11.43
CA GLU A 80 -4.26 4.94 10.30
C GLU A 80 -3.89 6.19 9.50
N ALA A 81 -3.66 7.32 10.16
CA ALA A 81 -3.24 8.56 9.52
C ALA A 81 -1.88 8.42 8.80
N ALA A 82 -0.91 7.74 9.41
CA ALA A 82 0.36 7.45 8.76
C ALA A 82 0.16 6.61 7.49
N THR A 83 -0.70 5.59 7.57
CA THR A 83 -1.00 4.71 6.43
C THR A 83 -1.68 5.50 5.30
N VAL A 84 -2.63 6.39 5.60
CA VAL A 84 -3.22 7.29 4.60
C VAL A 84 -2.16 8.14 3.90
N LEU A 85 -1.21 8.72 4.65
CA LEU A 85 -0.16 9.57 4.09
C LEU A 85 0.85 8.77 3.25
N PHE A 86 1.19 7.55 3.66
CA PHE A 86 2.07 6.66 2.91
C PHE A 86 1.44 6.28 1.58
N TRP A 87 0.20 5.80 1.57
CA TRP A 87 -0.49 5.44 0.31
C TRP A 87 -0.61 6.65 -0.61
N PHE A 88 -1.00 7.81 -0.07
CA PHE A 88 -1.13 9.04 -0.84
C PHE A 88 0.17 9.41 -1.56
N SER A 89 1.29 9.42 -0.84
CA SER A 89 2.58 9.77 -1.42
C SER A 89 3.15 8.66 -2.32
N ALA A 90 2.85 7.39 -2.04
CA ALA A 90 3.39 6.25 -2.78
C ALA A 90 2.84 6.13 -4.20
N PHE A 91 1.52 6.19 -4.39
CA PHE A 91 0.98 6.09 -5.76
C PHE A 91 1.33 7.33 -6.60
N ILE A 92 1.41 8.52 -5.98
CA ILE A 92 1.74 9.77 -6.69
C ILE A 92 3.20 9.77 -7.11
N SER A 93 4.14 9.45 -6.20
CA SER A 93 5.57 9.38 -6.54
C SER A 93 5.83 8.40 -7.68
N LEU A 94 5.21 7.20 -7.62
CA LEU A 94 5.35 6.22 -8.69
C LEU A 94 4.74 6.73 -10.01
N ALA A 95 3.59 7.41 -9.97
CA ALA A 95 2.95 7.97 -11.16
C ALA A 95 3.79 9.06 -11.84
N VAL A 96 4.46 9.90 -11.06
CA VAL A 96 5.36 10.94 -11.58
C VAL A 96 6.59 10.30 -12.21
N ASP A 97 7.23 9.35 -11.53
CA ASP A 97 8.44 8.68 -12.05
C ASP A 97 8.18 7.87 -13.31
N THR A 98 6.95 7.34 -13.46
CA THR A 98 6.54 6.60 -14.64
C THR A 98 5.62 7.38 -15.59
N SER A 99 5.59 8.71 -15.54
CA SER A 99 4.68 9.50 -16.38
C SER A 99 4.92 9.35 -17.90
N ASN A 100 6.16 9.05 -18.29
CA ASN A 100 6.59 8.94 -19.69
C ASN A 100 6.82 7.50 -20.16
N ILE A 101 6.33 6.50 -19.41
CA ILE A 101 6.45 5.11 -19.85
C ILE A 101 5.51 4.84 -21.02
N GLY A 102 6.05 4.26 -22.10
CA GLY A 102 5.28 3.90 -23.29
C GLY A 102 4.30 2.74 -23.05
N GLU A 103 3.71 2.24 -24.13
CA GLU A 103 2.85 1.07 -24.09
C GLU A 103 3.69 -0.21 -24.07
N CYS A 104 3.73 -0.88 -22.92
CA CYS A 104 4.41 -2.15 -22.73
C CYS A 104 3.73 -2.97 -21.62
N THR A 105 3.85 -4.31 -21.63
CA THR A 105 3.17 -5.17 -20.64
C THR A 105 3.52 -4.81 -19.20
N VAL A 106 4.80 -4.55 -18.92
CA VAL A 106 5.28 -4.14 -17.59
C VAL A 106 4.80 -2.74 -17.22
N CYS A 107 4.69 -1.86 -18.22
CA CYS A 107 4.17 -0.50 -18.07
C CYS A 107 2.70 -0.54 -17.63
N SER A 108 1.90 -1.44 -18.21
CA SER A 108 0.52 -1.67 -17.80
C SER A 108 0.42 -2.22 -16.37
N VAL A 109 1.37 -3.05 -15.94
CA VAL A 109 1.45 -3.53 -14.54
C VAL A 109 1.70 -2.38 -13.58
N VAL A 110 2.61 -1.46 -13.90
CA VAL A 110 2.87 -0.27 -13.05
C VAL A 110 1.66 0.66 -13.01
N LYS A 111 1.05 0.95 -14.16
CA LYS A 111 -0.19 1.75 -14.25
C LYS A 111 -1.30 1.12 -13.38
N ALA A 112 -1.44 -0.20 -13.40
CA ALA A 112 -2.37 -0.92 -12.54
C ALA A 112 -2.00 -0.78 -11.05
N ALA A 113 -0.73 -0.93 -10.68
CA ALA A 113 -0.27 -0.76 -9.30
C ALA A 113 -0.57 0.65 -8.76
N ILE A 114 -0.36 1.69 -9.58
CA ILE A 114 -0.72 3.07 -9.24
C ILE A 114 -2.22 3.21 -9.00
N ALA A 115 -3.05 2.65 -9.90
CA ALA A 115 -4.51 2.71 -9.77
C ALA A 115 -5.01 1.99 -8.52
N PHE A 116 -4.50 0.78 -8.23
CA PHE A 116 -4.84 0.04 -7.02
C PHE A 116 -4.36 0.76 -5.76
N GLY A 117 -3.20 1.42 -5.78
CA GLY A 117 -2.75 2.25 -4.67
C GLY A 117 -3.64 3.47 -4.40
N ALA A 118 -4.19 4.08 -5.46
CA ALA A 118 -5.16 5.16 -5.31
C ALA A 118 -6.50 4.66 -4.73
N PHE A 119 -6.95 3.46 -5.13
CA PHE A 119 -8.15 2.84 -4.56
C PHE A 119 -7.94 2.47 -3.09
N GLU A 120 -6.78 1.95 -2.74
CA GLU A 120 -6.42 1.61 -1.37
C GLU A 120 -6.42 2.86 -0.48
N TRP A 121 -5.78 3.95 -0.93
CA TRP A 121 -5.84 5.23 -0.25
C TRP A 121 -7.28 5.69 0.04
N TRP A 122 -8.16 5.59 -0.96
CA TRP A 122 -9.56 5.98 -0.84
C TRP A 122 -10.33 5.11 0.17
N VAL A 123 -10.06 3.80 0.19
CA VAL A 123 -10.68 2.85 1.13
C VAL A 123 -10.27 3.16 2.57
N ILE A 124 -9.02 3.54 2.79
CA ILE A 124 -8.49 3.85 4.13
C ILE A 124 -8.96 5.21 4.62
N PHE A 125 -9.07 6.19 3.73
CA PHE A 125 -9.48 7.56 4.08
C PHE A 125 -10.95 7.65 4.57
N ARG A 126 -11.79 6.67 4.25
CA ARG A 126 -13.23 6.69 4.52
C ARG A 126 -13.61 6.03 5.84
#